data_AF-A0A5N5KMN2-F1
#
_entry.id   AF-A0A5N5KMN2-F1
#
_cell.length_a   1.000
_cell.length_b   1.000
_cell.length_c   1.000
_cell.angle_alpha   90.00
_cell.angle_beta   90.00
_cell.angle_gamma   90.00
#
_symmetry.space_group_name_H-M   'P 1'
#
loop_
_entity.id
_entity.type
_entity.pdbx_description
1 polymer ?
#
loop_
_entity_poly.entity_id
_entity_poly.type
_entity_poly.pdbx_seq_one_letter_code
_entity_poly.pdbx_strand_id
1 'polypeptide(L)'
;MAEFSKVLTKTDIHKRLSLPTKFFKPPPSFKGSHVQDLQAIDESGFVWSFQCSTRKKGHPKPVLSKGWLAFARHKELKNGDRVKFLKEKHQIFPATPLYRIETEREIKIFGVIFGYSPIVAPFHDVADDTVAFRSSLLSFPEGRLIC
;
A
#
# COMPACT_ATOMS: atom_id res chain seq x y z
N MET A 1 -3.02 15.50 13.00
CA MET A 1 -2.68 14.06 12.81
C MET A 1 -1.17 13.91 12.83
N ALA A 2 -0.61 12.70 12.82
CA ALA A 2 0.82 12.53 12.53
C ALA A 2 0.94 12.20 11.04
N GLU A 3 1.73 12.97 10.31
CA GLU A 3 2.00 12.76 8.89
C GLU A 3 3.51 12.59 8.70
N PHE A 4 3.89 11.71 7.78
CA PHE A 4 5.25 11.54 7.34
C PHE A 4 5.29 11.61 5.82
N SER A 5 6.11 12.50 5.26
CA SER A 5 6.39 12.57 3.84
C SER A 5 7.87 12.33 3.56
N LYS A 6 8.17 11.62 2.47
CA LYS A 6 9.56 11.37 2.03
C LYS A 6 9.66 11.19 0.53
N VAL A 7 10.69 11.83 -0.03
CA VAL A 7 11.16 11.58 -1.40
C VAL A 7 11.96 10.28 -1.42
N LEU A 8 11.60 9.39 -2.33
CA LEU A 8 12.16 8.06 -2.46
C LEU A 8 13.53 8.09 -3.10
N THR A 9 14.50 7.55 -2.38
CA THR A 9 15.86 7.35 -2.89
C THR A 9 15.97 6.02 -3.63
N LYS A 10 17.05 5.83 -4.40
CA LYS A 10 17.36 4.54 -5.02
C LYS A 10 17.34 3.38 -4.01
N THR A 11 17.82 3.62 -2.79
CA THR A 11 17.81 2.60 -1.73
C THR A 11 16.40 2.25 -1.26
N ASP A 12 15.51 3.24 -1.18
CA ASP A 12 14.12 3.00 -0.79
C ASP A 12 13.42 2.13 -1.84
N ILE A 13 13.60 2.42 -3.14
CA ILE A 13 12.98 1.64 -4.22
C ILE A 13 13.51 0.21 -4.30
N HIS A 14 14.82 -0.01 -4.13
CA HIS A 14 15.44 -1.32 -4.39
C HIS A 14 15.59 -2.21 -3.16
N LYS A 15 15.54 -1.64 -1.94
CA LYS A 15 15.81 -2.41 -0.71
C LYS A 15 14.67 -2.33 0.29
N ARG A 16 14.43 -1.15 0.87
CA ARG A 16 13.56 -0.98 2.03
C ARG A 16 13.27 0.48 2.31
N LEU A 17 12.07 0.81 2.76
CA LEU A 17 11.74 2.18 3.14
C LEU A 17 12.20 2.46 4.56
N SER A 18 13.10 3.44 4.71
CA SER A 18 13.45 3.97 6.03
C SER A 18 12.44 5.02 6.48
N LEU A 19 11.80 4.79 7.63
CA LEU A 19 10.84 5.70 8.24
C LEU A 19 11.52 6.52 9.36
N PRO A 20 11.10 7.78 9.60
CA PRO A 20 11.60 8.58 10.70
C PRO A 20 10.99 8.13 12.02
N THR A 21 11.83 8.02 13.04
CA THR A 21 11.44 7.60 14.39
C THR A 21 10.38 8.50 15.03
N LYS A 22 10.29 9.78 14.61
CA LYS A 22 9.29 10.74 15.12
C LYS A 22 7.85 10.36 14.76
N PHE A 23 7.62 9.67 13.65
CA PHE A 23 6.29 9.24 13.22
C PHE A 23 5.71 8.14 14.13
N PHE A 24 6.60 7.32 14.69
CA PHE A 24 6.28 6.26 15.63
C PHE A 24 6.52 6.72 17.06
N LYS A 25 6.02 7.90 17.46
CA LYS A 25 6.02 8.28 18.88
C LYS A 25 4.58 8.25 19.42
N PRO A 26 4.30 7.47 20.48
CA PRO A 26 5.21 6.52 21.14
C PRO A 26 5.62 5.37 20.20
N PRO A 27 6.82 4.77 20.40
CA PRO A 27 7.24 3.62 19.60
C PRO A 27 6.18 2.54 19.72
N PRO A 28 5.84 1.84 18.61
CA PRO A 28 4.93 0.73 18.69
C PRO A 28 5.44 -0.24 19.77
N SER A 29 4.52 -0.69 20.63
CA SER A 29 4.84 -1.62 21.69
C SER A 29 5.25 -2.94 21.06
N PHE A 30 6.55 -3.08 20.82
CA PHE A 30 7.21 -4.31 20.45
C PHE A 30 7.16 -5.22 21.69
N LYS A 31 6.03 -5.91 21.91
CA LYS A 31 5.83 -6.91 22.98
C LYS A 31 6.80 -8.08 22.79
N GLY A 32 8.09 -7.88 23.05
CA GLY A 32 9.16 -8.86 22.84
C GLY A 32 9.56 -9.13 21.38
N SER A 33 8.70 -8.83 20.40
CA SER A 33 9.01 -8.93 18.97
C SER A 33 9.47 -7.58 18.41
N HIS A 34 10.64 -7.53 17.75
CA HIS A 34 11.17 -6.32 17.09
C HIS A 34 10.52 -6.00 15.74
N VAL A 35 9.48 -6.75 15.41
CA VAL A 35 8.82 -6.76 14.13
C VAL A 35 7.33 -6.61 14.39
N GLN A 36 6.71 -5.64 13.74
CA GLN A 36 5.28 -5.41 13.79
C GLN A 36 4.75 -5.23 12.38
N ASP A 37 3.60 -5.84 12.11
CA ASP A 37 2.89 -5.63 10.86
C ASP A 37 2.08 -4.34 10.92
N LEU A 38 2.27 -3.50 9.92
CA LEU A 38 1.64 -2.20 9.74
C LEU A 38 0.72 -2.31 8.54
N GLN A 39 -0.59 -2.19 8.78
CA GLN A 39 -1.58 -2.12 7.71
C GLN A 39 -1.80 -0.66 7.30
N ALA A 40 -1.73 -0.39 6.00
CA ALA A 40 -2.08 0.91 5.44
C ALA A 40 -3.00 0.76 4.24
N ILE A 41 -4.01 1.63 4.15
CA ILE A 41 -4.90 1.71 2.99
C ILE A 41 -4.35 2.72 2.00
N ASP A 42 -4.34 2.38 0.72
CA ASP A 42 -3.93 3.29 -0.33
C ASP A 42 -5.08 4.12 -0.89
N GLU A 43 -4.77 5.03 -1.82
CA GLU A 43 -5.75 5.87 -2.53
C GLU A 43 -6.85 5.07 -3.24
N SER A 44 -6.55 3.83 -3.65
CA SER A 44 -7.49 2.90 -4.32
C SER A 44 -8.33 2.08 -3.33
N GLY A 45 -8.12 2.24 -2.03
CA GLY A 45 -8.81 1.47 -1.01
C GLY A 45 -8.21 0.08 -0.74
N PHE A 46 -7.09 -0.26 -1.37
CA PHE A 46 -6.41 -1.53 -1.15
C PHE A 46 -5.59 -1.50 0.14
N VAL A 47 -5.71 -2.56 0.95
CA VAL A 47 -5.00 -2.69 2.23
C VAL A 47 -3.66 -3.38 2.03
N TRP A 48 -2.59 -2.62 2.23
CA TRP A 48 -1.22 -3.10 2.20
C TRP A 48 -0.74 -3.48 3.60
N SER A 49 -0.20 -4.69 3.74
CA SER A 49 0.45 -5.13 4.98
C SER A 49 1.98 -5.03 4.85
N PHE A 50 2.58 -4.18 5.67
CA PHE A 50 4.01 -3.93 5.70
C PHE A 50 4.65 -4.46 6.96
N GLN A 51 5.77 -5.17 6.83
CA GLN A 51 6.54 -5.57 7.99
C GLN A 51 7.45 -4.42 8.42
N CYS A 52 7.18 -3.83 9.58
CA CYS A 52 8.00 -2.79 10.20
C CYS A 52 8.95 -3.42 11.21
N SER A 53 10.26 -3.19 11.04
CA SER A 53 11.29 -3.65 11.96
C SER A 53 12.08 -2.49 12.54
N THR A 54 12.45 -2.57 13.81
CA THR A 54 13.33 -1.59 14.46
C THR A 54 14.69 -2.19 14.81
N ARG A 55 15.75 -1.38 14.70
CA ARG A 55 17.12 -1.82 15.04
C ARG A 55 17.28 -1.99 16.56
N LYS A 56 17.92 -3.09 16.97
CA LYS A 56 18.18 -3.46 18.38
C LYS A 56 19.21 -2.60 19.12
N LYS A 57 20.18 -1.99 18.41
CA LYS A 57 21.29 -1.23 19.00
C LYS A 57 21.46 0.12 18.30
N GLY A 58 21.67 1.19 19.07
CA GLY A 58 21.83 2.57 18.58
C GLY A 58 20.49 3.29 18.37
N HIS A 59 20.42 4.16 17.34
CA HIS A 59 19.18 4.87 17.01
C HIS A 59 18.10 3.90 16.48
N PRO A 60 16.93 3.79 17.15
CA PRO A 60 15.85 2.91 16.70
C PRO A 60 15.23 3.50 15.44
N LYS A 61 15.80 3.16 14.29
CA LYS A 61 15.30 3.58 12.98
C LYS A 61 14.32 2.51 12.48
N PRO A 62 13.02 2.83 12.37
CA PRO A 62 12.04 1.90 11.82
C PRO A 62 12.24 1.76 10.31
N VAL A 63 12.07 0.54 9.82
CA VAL A 63 12.26 0.19 8.41
C VAL A 63 11.15 -0.75 7.96
N LEU A 64 10.50 -0.41 6.85
CA LEU A 64 9.57 -1.30 6.17
C LEU A 64 10.36 -2.23 5.25
N SER A 65 10.30 -3.53 5.54
CA SER A 65 11.00 -4.56 4.78
C SER A 65 10.03 -5.33 3.88
N LYS A 66 9.28 -6.29 4.43
CA LYS A 66 8.32 -7.09 3.67
C LYS A 66 7.10 -6.26 3.29
N GLY A 67 6.51 -6.55 2.14
CA GLY A 67 5.38 -5.80 1.56
C GLY A 67 5.80 -4.52 0.82
N TRP A 68 6.87 -3.84 1.25
CA TRP A 68 7.29 -2.57 0.66
C TRP A 68 7.69 -2.68 -0.82
N LEU A 69 8.54 -3.65 -1.18
CA LEU A 69 8.97 -3.81 -2.58
C LEU A 69 7.81 -4.25 -3.50
N ALA A 70 6.84 -5.00 -2.97
CA ALA A 70 5.65 -5.38 -3.71
C ALA A 70 4.78 -4.15 -4.01
N PHE A 71 4.55 -3.32 -3.00
CA PHE A 71 3.87 -2.03 -3.15
C PHE A 71 4.59 -1.11 -4.15
N ALA A 72 5.91 -0.95 -4.02
CA ALA A 72 6.68 -0.07 -4.89
C ALA A 72 6.65 -0.53 -6.36
N ARG A 73 6.64 -1.85 -6.61
CA ARG A 73 6.47 -2.40 -7.95
C ARG A 73 5.05 -2.21 -8.48
N HIS A 74 4.04 -2.47 -7.66
CA HIS A 74 2.63 -2.33 -8.04
C HIS A 74 2.26 -0.89 -8.38
N LYS A 75 2.76 0.09 -7.62
CA LYS A 75 2.56 1.53 -7.91
C LYS A 75 3.61 2.11 -8.88
N GLU A 76 4.47 1.27 -9.46
CA GLU A 76 5.55 1.66 -10.38
C GLU A 76 6.40 2.84 -9.89
N LEU A 77 6.72 2.85 -8.60
CA LEU A 77 7.45 3.94 -7.96
C LEU A 77 8.87 4.04 -8.48
N LYS A 78 9.32 5.27 -8.74
CA LYS A 78 10.65 5.60 -9.24
C LYS A 78 11.42 6.45 -8.24
N ASN A 79 12.73 6.52 -8.45
CA ASN A 79 13.57 7.43 -7.68
C ASN A 79 13.14 8.88 -7.95
N GLY A 80 12.89 9.63 -6.87
CA GLY A 80 12.37 10.99 -6.93
C GLY A 80 10.89 11.10 -6.57
N ASP A 81 10.12 10.00 -6.67
CA ASP A 81 8.72 9.99 -6.26
C ASP A 81 8.58 10.23 -4.76
N ARG A 82 7.44 10.77 -4.33
CA ARG A 82 7.15 11.10 -2.93
C ARG A 82 6.13 10.13 -2.37
N VAL A 83 6.35 9.69 -1.14
CA VAL A 83 5.39 8.88 -0.39
C VAL A 83 5.00 9.61 0.87
N LYS A 84 3.71 9.59 1.18
CA LYS A 84 3.12 10.12 2.40
C LYS A 84 2.44 9.01 3.19
N PHE A 85 2.70 8.96 4.48
CA PHE A 85 1.98 8.13 5.43
C PHE A 85 1.22 9.04 6.38
N LEU A 86 -0.08 8.85 6.48
CA LEU A 86 -0.94 9.57 7.40
C LEU A 86 -1.41 8.61 8.48
N LYS A 87 -1.28 9.01 9.74
CA LYS A 87 -1.80 8.28 10.89
C LYS A 87 -3.15 8.87 11.28
N GLU A 88 -4.21 8.09 11.11
CA GLU A 88 -5.53 8.50 11.57
C GLU A 88 -5.62 8.43 13.09
N LYS A 89 -6.24 9.44 13.70
CA LYS A 89 -6.40 9.54 15.16
C LYS A 89 -7.72 8.95 15.65
N HIS A 90 -8.64 8.59 14.76
CA HIS A 90 -10.00 8.23 15.13
C HIS A 90 -10.29 6.78 14.77
N GLN A 91 -10.18 5.89 15.76
CA GLN A 91 -10.76 4.56 15.70
C GLN A 91 -12.29 4.74 15.76
N ILE A 92 -12.95 4.84 14.60
CA ILE A 92 -14.41 4.72 14.58
C ILE A 92 -14.77 3.22 14.69
N PHE A 93 -13.90 2.32 14.20
CA PHE A 93 -14.11 0.86 14.30
C PHE A 93 -12.77 0.10 14.45
N PRO A 94 -12.75 -1.06 15.12
CA PRO A 94 -11.58 -1.93 15.25
C PRO A 94 -11.09 -2.55 13.92
N ALA A 95 -11.80 -2.29 12.82
CA ALA A 95 -11.55 -2.88 11.50
C ALA A 95 -10.92 -1.91 10.49
N THR A 96 -10.73 -0.62 10.81
CA THR A 96 -10.11 0.33 9.86
C THR A 96 -8.58 0.32 10.00
N PRO A 97 -7.84 0.21 8.88
CA PRO A 97 -6.38 0.27 8.90
C PRO A 97 -5.92 1.62 9.46
N LEU A 98 -5.00 1.57 10.41
CA LEU A 98 -4.58 2.73 11.21
C LEU A 98 -3.78 3.78 10.43
N TYR A 99 -3.32 3.43 9.23
CA TYR A 99 -2.52 4.29 8.38
C TYR A 99 -3.13 4.41 6.98
N ARG A 100 -3.01 5.59 6.39
CA ARG A 100 -3.22 5.82 4.97
C ARG A 100 -1.87 6.01 4.29
N ILE A 101 -1.69 5.44 3.10
CA ILE A 101 -0.50 5.60 2.29
C ILE A 101 -0.86 6.26 0.96
N GLU A 102 -0.20 7.37 0.67
CA GLU A 102 -0.38 8.13 -0.55
C GLU A 102 0.97 8.22 -1.28
N THR A 103 0.92 8.18 -2.60
CA THR A 103 2.09 8.20 -3.47
C THR A 103 1.93 9.31 -4.48
N GLU A 104 2.99 10.07 -4.74
CA GLU A 104 2.99 11.16 -5.71
C GLU A 104 4.20 11.05 -6.62
N ARG A 105 3.97 11.23 -7.93
CA ARG A 105 4.95 11.18 -8.99
C ARG A 105 5.71 12.49 -9.06
N GLU A 106 7.04 12.42 -9.16
CA GLU A 106 7.85 13.59 -9.47
C GLU A 106 7.61 14.04 -10.92
N ILE A 107 7.22 15.29 -11.12
CA ILE A 107 7.07 15.90 -12.44
C ILE A 107 8.31 16.75 -12.73
N LYS A 108 9.01 16.42 -13.81
CA LYS A 108 10.15 17.17 -14.33
C LYS A 108 9.83 17.82 -15.65
N ILE A 109 10.15 19.09 -15.78
CA ILE A 109 10.10 19.85 -17.03
C ILE A 109 11.51 20.36 -17.28
N PHE A 110 12.13 19.95 -18.39
CA PHE A 110 13.51 20.31 -18.74
C PHE A 110 14.54 20.03 -17.62
N GLY A 111 14.39 18.91 -16.90
CA GLY A 111 15.29 18.53 -15.80
C GLY A 111 15.07 19.28 -14.49
N VAL A 112 14.16 20.27 -14.46
CA VAL A 112 13.76 20.99 -13.26
C VAL A 112 12.51 20.36 -12.66
N ILE A 113 12.49 20.19 -11.33
CA ILE A 113 11.33 19.67 -10.61
C ILE A 113 10.23 20.74 -10.66
N PHE A 114 9.16 20.44 -11.38
CA PHE A 114 8.00 21.32 -11.53
C PHE A 114 6.98 21.10 -10.41
N GLY A 115 6.87 19.87 -9.92
CA GLY A 115 5.95 19.54 -8.84
C GLY A 115 5.79 18.04 -8.62
N TYR A 116 4.71 17.69 -7.93
CA TYR A 116 4.33 16.32 -7.64
C TYR A 116 2.86 16.11 -7.99
N SER A 117 2.50 14.96 -8.56
CA SER A 117 1.11 14.60 -8.88
C SER A 117 0.73 13.27 -8.23
N PRO A 118 -0.46 13.14 -7.62
CA PRO A 118 -0.92 11.88 -7.04
C PRO A 118 -0.84 10.70 -8.02
N ILE A 119 -0.27 9.60 -7.57
CA ILE A 119 -0.29 8.31 -8.26
C ILE A 119 -1.56 7.60 -7.79
N VAL A 120 -2.66 7.90 -8.48
CA VAL A 120 -3.86 7.09 -8.39
C VAL A 120 -3.60 5.92 -9.34
N ALA A 121 -3.37 4.72 -8.80
CA ALA A 121 -3.39 3.54 -9.66
C ALA A 121 -4.79 3.50 -10.30
N PRO A 122 -4.90 3.39 -11.63
CA PRO A 122 -6.21 3.18 -12.23
C PRO A 122 -6.81 1.96 -11.55
N PHE A 123 -8.06 2.09 -11.08
CA PHE A 123 -8.85 0.94 -10.71
C PHE A 123 -8.75 -0.03 -11.88
N HIS A 124 -8.02 -1.14 -11.70
CA HIS A 124 -8.36 -2.31 -12.49
C HIS A 124 -9.75 -2.66 -12.01
N ASP A 125 -10.75 -2.27 -12.80
CA ASP A 125 -12.11 -2.75 -12.63
C ASP A 125 -12.03 -4.25 -12.35
N VAL A 126 -12.62 -4.66 -11.24
CA VAL A 126 -12.98 -6.05 -11.01
C VAL A 126 -14.05 -6.37 -12.05
N ALA A 127 -13.62 -6.59 -13.29
CA ALA A 127 -14.41 -7.19 -14.32
C ALA A 127 -14.32 -8.71 -14.11
N ASP A 128 -15.30 -9.22 -13.39
CA ASP A 128 -16.07 -10.39 -13.81
C ASP A 128 -15.36 -11.75 -13.91
N ASP A 129 -14.97 -12.32 -12.77
CA ASP A 129 -14.66 -13.77 -12.66
C ASP A 129 -15.67 -14.52 -11.77
N THR A 130 -16.80 -13.91 -11.40
CA THR A 130 -17.82 -14.55 -10.55
C THR A 130 -19.04 -15.10 -11.33
N VAL A 131 -19.13 -14.87 -12.64
CA VAL A 131 -20.24 -15.38 -13.47
C VAL A 131 -19.94 -16.71 -14.18
N ALA A 132 -18.69 -17.19 -14.18
CA ALA A 132 -18.32 -18.42 -14.89
C ALA A 132 -18.67 -19.75 -14.17
N PHE A 133 -19.29 -19.73 -12.98
CA PHE A 133 -19.66 -20.97 -12.24
C PHE A 133 -21.17 -21.17 -12.02
N ARG A 134 -22.04 -20.32 -12.59
CA ARG A 134 -23.50 -20.45 -12.47
C ARG A 134 -24.26 -20.44 -13.79
N SER A 135 -23.65 -20.92 -14.87
CA SER A 135 -24.35 -21.16 -16.15
C SER A 135 -24.24 -22.60 -16.65
N SER A 136 -24.30 -23.58 -15.73
CA SER A 136 -24.44 -25.00 -16.08
C SER A 136 -25.63 -25.70 -15.41
N LEU A 137 -26.60 -24.93 -14.91
CA LEU A 137 -27.90 -25.44 -14.48
C LEU A 137 -28.94 -24.49 -15.03
N LEU A 138 -29.47 -24.82 -16.21
CA LEU A 138 -30.82 -24.56 -16.71
C LEU A 138 -30.81 -24.72 -18.24
N SER A 139 -30.89 -25.96 -18.72
CA SER A 139 -31.64 -26.24 -19.94
C SER A 139 -32.14 -27.69 -19.89
N PHE A 140 -33.45 -27.79 -19.67
CA PHE A 140 -34.25 -29.02 -19.71
C PHE A 140 -34.21 -29.67 -21.11
N PRO A 141 -34.34 -31.00 -21.22
CA PRO A 141 -34.73 -31.66 -22.45
C PRO A 141 -36.24 -31.96 -22.45
N GLU A 142 -37.02 -31.13 -23.13
CA GLU A 142 -38.28 -31.53 -23.78
C GLU A 142 -38.11 -31.06 -25.22
N GLY A 143 -38.00 -31.91 -26.24
CA GLY A 143 -38.92 -32.96 -26.60
C GLY A 143 -39.72 -32.50 -27.82
N ARG A 144 -39.24 -32.80 -29.04
CA ARG A 144 -40.10 -33.16 -30.20
C ARG A 144 -39.30 -33.56 -31.45
N LEU A 145 -39.48 -34.83 -31.82
CA LEU A 145 -39.81 -35.38 -33.14
C LEU A 145 -39.49 -34.54 -34.39
N ILE A 146 -38.68 -35.11 -35.28
CA ILE A 146 -38.76 -34.88 -36.72
C ILE A 146 -38.53 -36.21 -37.45
N CYS A 147 -39.57 -36.59 -38.21
CA CYS A 147 -39.71 -37.58 -39.31
C CYS A 147 -39.27 -39.04 -39.11
#